data_AF-A0A401RAM2-F1
#
_entry.id   AF-A0A401RAM2-F1
#
_cell.length_a   1.000
_cell.length_b   1.000
_cell.length_c   1.000
_cell.angle_alpha   90.00
_cell.angle_beta   90.00
_cell.angle_gamma   90.00
#
_symmetry.space_group_name_H-M   'P 1'
#
loop_
_entity.id
_entity.type
_entity.pdbx_description
1 polymer ?
#
loop_
_entity_poly.entity_id
_entity_poly.type
_entity_poly.pdbx_seq_one_letter_code
_entity_poly.pdbx_strand_id
1 'polypeptide(L)'
;MKYGLRKAKADNVVSKGSPRVDPQVVSATNQEVVLRDCVDSTRWLEYKLNGELKNDVPGGHEKAEATVRLSDGMWKVSKLYLHAAGSC
;
A
#
# COMPACT_ATOMS: atom_id res chain seq x y z
N MET A 1 8.00 0.72 2.99
CA MET A 1 7.54 -0.59 2.45
C MET A 1 8.54 -1.76 2.54
N LYS A 2 9.61 -1.71 3.37
CA LYS A 2 10.65 -2.76 3.35
C LYS A 2 10.22 -4.10 4.00
N TYR A 3 9.12 -4.12 4.74
CA TYR A 3 8.74 -5.25 5.61
C TYR A 3 7.53 -6.05 5.13
N GLY A 4 6.52 -5.42 4.51
CA GLY A 4 5.27 -6.11 4.12
C GLY A 4 5.50 -7.28 3.16
N LEU A 5 6.10 -7.02 1.99
CA LEU A 5 6.36 -8.07 0.98
C LEU A 5 7.35 -9.13 1.46
N ARG A 6 8.36 -8.74 2.25
CA ARG A 6 9.32 -9.70 2.83
C ARG A 6 8.65 -10.62 3.84
N LYS A 7 7.76 -10.07 4.68
CA LYS A 7 6.95 -10.85 5.63
C LYS A 7 5.98 -11.76 4.90
N ALA A 8 5.26 -11.27 3.87
CA ALA A 8 4.37 -12.11 3.08
C ALA A 8 5.11 -13.30 2.45
N LYS A 9 6.32 -13.07 1.93
CA LYS A 9 7.20 -14.13 1.43
C LYS A 9 7.60 -15.12 2.54
N ALA A 10 8.02 -14.63 3.71
CA ALA A 10 8.41 -15.50 4.83
C ALA A 10 7.23 -16.33 5.37
N ASP A 11 6.03 -15.75 5.38
CA ASP A 11 4.79 -16.36 5.83
C ASP A 11 4.13 -17.24 4.73
N ASN A 12 4.72 -17.34 3.53
CA ASN A 12 4.16 -18.04 2.35
C ASN A 12 2.70 -17.66 2.04
N VAL A 13 2.42 -16.36 2.01
CA VAL A 13 1.08 -15.83 1.74
C VAL A 13 1.07 -14.84 0.60
N VAL A 14 -0.08 -14.72 -0.05
CA VAL A 14 -0.36 -13.75 -1.11
C VAL A 14 -1.63 -12.99 -0.76
N SER A 15 -1.61 -11.68 -0.95
CA SER A 15 -2.79 -10.85 -0.74
C SER A 15 -3.59 -10.76 -2.05
N LYS A 16 -4.87 -11.13 -2.03
CA LYS A 16 -5.77 -11.04 -3.20
C LYS A 16 -6.89 -10.05 -2.94
N GLY A 17 -7.20 -9.26 -3.96
CA GLY A 17 -8.17 -8.17 -3.90
C GLY A 17 -7.63 -6.92 -4.59
N SER A 18 -8.39 -5.85 -4.54
CA SER A 18 -7.97 -4.54 -5.04
C SER A 18 -8.24 -3.51 -3.95
N PRO A 19 -7.19 -2.95 -3.32
CA PRO A 19 -7.39 -1.84 -2.41
C PRO A 19 -7.92 -0.64 -3.19
N ARG A 20 -8.83 0.12 -2.58
CA ARG A 20 -9.30 1.39 -3.13
C ARG A 20 -8.40 2.51 -2.58
N VAL A 21 -7.92 3.34 -3.50
CA VAL A 21 -7.05 4.50 -3.21
C VAL A 21 -7.82 5.79 -3.49
N ASP A 22 -7.59 6.81 -2.67
CA ASP A 22 -8.13 8.17 -2.82
C ASP A 22 -7.05 9.22 -2.45
N PRO A 23 -5.92 9.24 -3.20
CA PRO A 23 -4.76 10.04 -2.82
C PRO A 23 -5.04 11.54 -3.01
N GLN A 24 -4.64 12.30 -2.01
CA GLN A 24 -4.66 13.76 -1.99
C GLN A 24 -3.23 14.31 -2.10
N VAL A 25 -3.06 15.36 -2.89
CA VAL A 25 -1.77 16.07 -2.99
C VAL A 25 -1.58 16.92 -1.73
N VAL A 26 -0.48 16.68 -1.02
CA VAL A 26 -0.07 17.48 0.14
C VAL A 26 0.83 18.63 -0.29
N SER A 27 1.77 18.37 -1.19
CA SER A 27 2.64 19.39 -1.79
C SER A 27 3.17 18.91 -3.15
N ALA A 28 3.53 19.85 -4.01
CA ALA A 28 4.05 19.55 -5.35
C ALA A 28 5.10 20.57 -5.79
N THR A 29 6.12 20.08 -6.48
CA THR A 29 7.08 20.84 -7.29
C THR A 29 7.11 20.25 -8.70
N ASN A 30 7.94 20.80 -9.59
CA ASN A 30 8.17 20.24 -10.92
C ASN A 30 8.89 18.87 -10.91
N GLN A 31 9.51 18.47 -9.78
CA GLN A 31 10.33 17.26 -9.68
C GLN A 31 9.85 16.28 -8.61
N GLU A 32 9.00 16.72 -7.66
CA GLU A 32 8.56 15.91 -6.52
C GLU A 32 7.11 16.23 -6.15
N VAL A 33 6.30 15.20 -5.86
CA VAL A 33 4.96 15.36 -5.29
C VAL A 33 4.84 14.49 -4.04
N VAL A 34 4.32 15.07 -2.97
CA VAL A 34 4.00 14.37 -1.72
C VAL A 34 2.50 14.11 -1.69
N LEU A 35 2.14 12.85 -1.49
CA LEU A 35 0.76 12.36 -1.47
C LEU A 35 0.43 11.81 -0.08
N ARG A 36 -0.82 11.99 0.32
CA ARG A 36 -1.44 11.31 1.45
C ARG A 36 -2.71 10.62 0.99
N ASP A 37 -2.94 9.41 1.44
CA ASP A 37 -4.12 8.62 1.10
C ASP A 37 -4.68 7.94 2.36
N CYS A 38 -5.97 7.63 2.34
CA CYS A 38 -6.60 6.67 3.22
C CYS A 38 -7.00 5.46 2.40
N VAL A 39 -6.08 4.49 2.31
CA VAL A 39 -6.26 3.28 1.51
C VAL A 39 -7.31 2.42 2.17
N ASP A 40 -8.36 2.05 1.43
CA ASP A 40 -9.36 1.08 1.85
C ASP A 40 -8.96 -0.30 1.35
N SER A 41 -8.45 -1.12 2.27
CA SER A 41 -8.08 -2.51 2.02
C SER A 41 -9.05 -3.50 2.67
N THR A 42 -10.28 -3.07 3.01
CA THR A 42 -11.32 -3.93 3.63
C THR A 42 -11.76 -5.10 2.75
N ARG A 43 -11.39 -5.10 1.47
CA ARG A 43 -11.60 -6.22 0.51
C ARG A 43 -10.31 -6.94 0.14
N TRP A 44 -9.24 -6.72 0.89
CA TRP A 44 -7.93 -7.32 0.67
C TRP A 44 -7.69 -8.40 1.73
N LEU A 45 -7.63 -9.66 1.30
CA LEU A 45 -7.44 -10.82 2.18
C LEU A 45 -6.15 -11.56 1.84
N GLU A 46 -5.53 -12.18 2.85
CA GLU A 46 -4.34 -13.01 2.68
C GLU A 46 -4.72 -14.48 2.47
N TYR A 47 -4.05 -15.11 1.51
CA TYR A 47 -4.22 -16.51 1.14
C TYR A 47 -2.89 -17.23 1.24
N LYS A 48 -2.91 -18.48 1.69
CA LYS A 48 -1.78 -19.40 1.53
C LYS A 48 -1.54 -19.68 0.04
N LEU A 49 -0.36 -20.19 -0.29
CA LEU A 49 -0.03 -20.53 -1.68
C LEU A 49 -0.93 -21.62 -2.29
N ASN A 50 -1.55 -22.48 -1.48
CA ASN A 50 -2.50 -23.50 -1.92
C ASN A 50 -3.92 -22.94 -2.18
N GLY A 51 -4.14 -21.64 -1.98
CA GLY A 51 -5.42 -20.97 -2.22
C GLY A 51 -6.37 -20.95 -1.03
N GLU A 52 -6.04 -21.59 0.09
CA GLU A 52 -6.80 -21.43 1.33
C GLU A 52 -6.61 -20.04 1.92
N LEU A 53 -7.66 -19.54 2.58
CA LEU A 53 -7.59 -18.30 3.33
C LEU A 53 -6.59 -18.45 4.49
N LYS A 54 -5.67 -17.50 4.66
CA LYS A 54 -4.76 -17.46 5.82
C LYS A 54 -5.53 -17.07 7.08
N ASN A 55 -6.35 -16.03 6.97
CA ASN A 55 -7.32 -15.58 7.96
C ASN A 55 -8.41 -14.74 7.26
N ASP A 56 -9.61 -14.69 7.85
CA ASP A 56 -10.69 -13.79 7.43
C ASP A 56 -10.62 -12.48 8.21
N VAL A 57 -9.42 -11.92 8.32
CA VAL A 57 -9.21 -10.58 8.87
C VAL A 57 -8.88 -9.71 7.66
N PRO A 58 -9.86 -8.96 7.13
CA PRO A 58 -9.58 -8.01 6.08
C PRO A 58 -8.56 -6.98 6.55
N GLY A 59 -7.92 -6.34 5.58
CA GLY A 59 -7.26 -5.06 5.86
C GLY A 59 -8.25 -4.01 6.38
N GLY A 60 -7.79 -2.79 6.56
CA GLY A 60 -8.63 -1.71 7.06
C GLY A 60 -8.48 -0.43 6.26
N HIS A 61 -8.81 0.68 6.92
CA HIS A 61 -8.44 1.99 6.45
C HIS A 61 -7.01 2.29 6.91
N GLU A 62 -6.10 2.42 5.96
CA GLU A 62 -4.67 2.56 6.23
C GLU A 62 -4.21 3.90 5.67
N LYS A 63 -3.72 4.76 6.55
CA LYS A 63 -3.03 5.96 6.11
C LYS A 63 -1.83 5.54 5.26
N ALA A 64 -1.71 6.11 4.07
CA ALA A 64 -0.52 5.98 3.24
C ALA A 64 0.11 7.35 2.98
N GLU A 65 1.43 7.40 3.02
CA GLU A 65 2.23 8.58 2.69
C GLU A 65 3.24 8.20 1.63
N ALA A 66 3.19 8.90 0.50
CA ALA A 66 4.03 8.61 -0.65
C ALA A 66 4.76 9.86 -1.13
N THR A 67 5.98 9.66 -1.66
CA THR A 67 6.72 10.68 -2.40
C THR A 67 6.98 10.13 -3.79
N VAL A 68 6.43 10.80 -4.81
CA VAL A 68 6.73 10.51 -6.21
C VAL A 68 7.74 11.52 -6.74
N ARG A 69 8.71 11.05 -7.51
CA ARG A 69 9.74 11.87 -8.14
C ARG A 69 9.74 11.66 -9.64
N LEU A 70 9.99 12.74 -10.39
CA LEU A 70 10.21 12.67 -11.81
C LEU A 70 11.62 12.13 -12.07
N SER A 71 11.72 10.99 -12.76
CA SER A 71 12.97 10.32 -13.13
C SER A 71 12.83 9.84 -14.56
N ASP A 72 13.75 10.28 -15.42
CA ASP A 72 13.78 9.92 -16.84
C ASP A 72 12.45 10.24 -17.56
N GLY A 73 11.87 11.41 -17.24
CA GLY A 73 10.58 11.84 -17.80
C GLY A 73 9.35 11.11 -17.26
N MET A 74 9.50 10.20 -16.28
CA MET A 74 8.40 9.44 -15.69
C MET A 74 8.30 9.66 -14.18
N TRP A 75 7.08 9.79 -13.68
CA TRP A 75 6.83 9.84 -12.24
C TRP A 75 6.96 8.44 -11.64
N LYS A 76 7.84 8.29 -10.65
CA LYS A 76 8.08 7.03 -9.93
C LYS A 76 7.89 7.23 -8.44
N VAL A 77 7.24 6.27 -7.77
CA VAL A 77 7.17 6.24 -6.31
C VAL A 77 8.57 5.99 -5.74
N SER A 78 9.11 6.99 -5.06
CA SER A 78 10.45 6.94 -4.45
C SER A 78 10.39 6.58 -2.95
N LYS A 79 9.29 6.94 -2.29
CA LYS A 79 9.01 6.60 -0.89
C LYS A 79 7.55 6.19 -0.77
N LEU A 80 7.30 5.13 0.00
CA LEU A 80 5.96 4.67 0.33
C LEU A 80 5.95 4.08 1.74
N TYR A 81 5.14 4.71 2.59
CA TYR A 81 4.84 4.30 3.95
C TYR A 81 3.36 4.00 4.04
N LEU A 82 3.06 2.78 4.46
CA LEU A 82 1.70 2.34 4.78
C LEU A 82 1.68 2.13 6.30
N HIS A 83 0.75 2.82 6.96
CA HIS A 83 0.57 2.73 8.41
C HIS A 83 -0.31 1.51 8.76
N ALA A 84 -0.56 1.28 10.04
CA ALA A 84 -1.42 0.18 10.47
C ALA A 84 -2.88 0.40 10.05
N ALA A 85 -3.65 -0.69 9.96
CA ALA A 85 -5.10 -0.61 9.77
C ALA A 85 -5.77 0.20 10.91
N GLY A 86 -6.73 1.05 10.56
CA GLY A 86 -7.41 1.99 11.46
C GLY A 86 -6.63 3.29 11.74
N SER A 87 -5.55 3.56 11.00
CA SER A 87 -4.78 4.81 11.12
C SER A 87 -5.43 5.99 10.39
N CYS A 88 -6.38 5.67 9.52
CA CYS A 88 -7.52 6.48 9.13
C CYS A 88 -8.75 5.53 9.19
#